data_AF-T0L2A1-F1
#
_entry.id   AF-T0L2A1-F1
#
_cell.length_a   1.000
_cell.length_b   1.000
_cell.length_c   1.000
_cell.angle_alpha   90.00
_cell.angle_beta   90.00
_cell.angle_gamma   90.00
#
_symmetry.space_group_name_H-M   'P 1'
#
loop_
_entity.id
_entity.type
_entity.pdbx_description
1 polymer ?
#
loop_
_entity_poly.entity_id
_entity_poly.type
_entity_poly.pdbx_seq_one_letter_code
_entity_poly.pdbx_strand_id
1 'polypeptide(L)'
;MIIKAENKIKNYKLTKREFQIHLFFLKEFNQEYRSYCYIKNIFIFENDSRLNYIILQKDPFLYEYGTFNGVIGGIDNGIIYAVANSKVEIYKIDEDFINFQNHVFNNEKCEIQEKFRLRAISFYESLNMNDKALEICNNKNLKFEILVKSKKLNEAFEYCETPYMYEKLGELFFSINDYDNAALCFYNSKNWKRLFHVDMINKKNYLNKTAENLYKNGDLNYAFLAYMKLNDYEKCGELLQESKFYNIFKKTFLNK
;
A
#
# COMPACT_ATOMS: atom_id res chain seq x y z
N MET A 1 -18.28 -9.84 -46.81
CA MET A 1 -16.91 -10.39 -46.77
C MET A 1 -16.74 -11.05 -45.41
N ILE A 2 -16.93 -12.37 -45.35
CA ILE A 2 -16.98 -13.14 -44.09
C ILE A 2 -15.53 -13.50 -43.74
N ILE A 3 -14.93 -12.83 -42.76
CA ILE A 3 -13.66 -13.29 -42.20
C ILE A 3 -14.01 -14.45 -41.26
N LYS A 4 -13.86 -15.67 -41.77
CA LYS A 4 -13.91 -16.89 -40.96
C LYS A 4 -12.74 -16.87 -39.98
N ALA A 5 -13.03 -16.69 -38.70
CA ALA A 5 -12.14 -17.09 -37.62
C ALA A 5 -12.17 -18.63 -37.54
N GLU A 6 -11.44 -19.29 -38.45
CA GLU A 6 -11.16 -20.72 -38.32
C GLU A 6 -10.16 -20.93 -37.19
N ASN A 7 -10.65 -21.52 -36.10
CA ASN A 7 -9.84 -22.28 -35.15
C ASN A 7 -9.03 -23.33 -35.93
N LYS A 8 -7.79 -22.95 -36.26
CA LYS A 8 -6.76 -23.86 -36.74
C LYS A 8 -5.66 -23.86 -35.68
N ILE A 9 -5.73 -24.86 -34.80
CA ILE A 9 -4.53 -25.44 -34.18
C ILE A 9 -3.76 -26.12 -35.32
N LYS A 10 -3.16 -25.31 -36.18
CA LYS A 10 -2.08 -25.72 -37.07
C LYS A 10 -0.82 -25.71 -36.22
N ASN A 11 0.02 -26.72 -36.39
CA ASN A 11 1.37 -26.80 -35.86
C ASN A 11 2.16 -25.50 -36.16
N TYR A 12 2.00 -24.46 -35.34
CA TYR A 12 2.86 -23.31 -35.35
C TYR A 12 4.15 -23.75 -34.67
N LYS A 13 5.25 -23.77 -35.43
CA LYS A 13 6.57 -23.65 -34.80
C LYS A 13 6.56 -22.29 -34.13
N LEU A 14 6.29 -22.27 -32.82
CA LEU A 14 6.44 -21.07 -32.01
C LEU A 14 7.84 -20.53 -32.29
N THR A 15 7.92 -19.25 -32.60
CA THR A 15 9.21 -18.56 -32.62
C THR A 15 9.87 -18.76 -31.26
N LYS A 16 11.21 -18.71 -31.20
CA LYS A 16 11.95 -18.85 -29.93
C LYS A 16 11.40 -17.91 -28.84
N ARG A 17 10.92 -16.72 -29.23
CA ARG A 17 10.27 -15.75 -28.35
C ARG A 17 8.89 -16.20 -27.89
N GLU A 18 8.00 -16.64 -28.78
CA GLU A 18 6.68 -17.17 -28.39
C GLU A 18 6.78 -18.39 -27.48
N PHE A 19 7.78 -19.24 -27.70
CA PHE A 19 8.05 -20.38 -26.82
C PHE A 19 8.54 -19.94 -25.43
N GLN A 20 9.39 -18.90 -25.35
CA GLN A 20 9.81 -18.31 -24.07
C GLN A 20 8.63 -17.68 -23.32
N ILE A 21 7.75 -16.96 -24.02
CA ILE A 21 6.52 -16.40 -23.46
C ILE A 21 5.66 -17.52 -22.88
N HIS A 22 5.38 -18.54 -23.69
CA HIS A 22 4.54 -19.66 -23.28
C HIS A 22 5.12 -20.40 -22.06
N LEU A 23 6.43 -20.64 -22.04
CA LEU A 23 7.12 -21.21 -20.88
C LEU A 23 7.06 -20.29 -19.65
N PHE A 24 7.17 -18.98 -19.82
CA PHE A 24 7.05 -18.02 -18.73
C PHE A 24 5.64 -18.04 -18.14
N PHE A 25 4.59 -18.01 -18.97
CA PHE A 25 3.20 -18.13 -18.48
C PHE A 25 2.97 -19.42 -17.72
N LEU A 26 3.43 -20.56 -18.25
CA LEU A 26 3.23 -21.86 -17.63
C LEU A 26 4.00 -22.01 -16.31
N LYS A 27 5.19 -21.39 -16.19
CA LYS A 27 6.05 -21.54 -15.01
C LYS A 27 5.80 -20.49 -13.93
N GLU A 28 5.62 -19.23 -14.32
CA GLU A 28 5.61 -18.09 -13.39
C GLU A 28 4.20 -17.62 -13.04
N PHE A 29 3.28 -17.61 -14.02
CA PHE A 29 1.97 -17.00 -13.83
C PHE A 29 0.79 -17.97 -13.74
N ASN A 30 0.92 -19.20 -14.27
CA ASN A 30 -0.15 -20.19 -14.35
C ASN A 30 -1.48 -19.60 -14.87
N GLN A 31 -1.38 -18.71 -15.87
CA GLN A 31 -2.52 -17.98 -16.44
C GLN A 31 -2.83 -18.46 -17.86
N GLU A 32 -4.11 -18.68 -18.14
CA GLU A 32 -4.62 -18.86 -19.49
C GLU A 32 -4.97 -17.50 -20.11
N TYR A 33 -4.80 -17.38 -21.43
CA TYR A 33 -5.23 -16.21 -22.19
C TYR A 33 -6.10 -16.65 -23.36
N ARG A 34 -7.13 -15.86 -23.66
CA ARG A 34 -8.12 -16.21 -24.70
C ARG A 34 -7.70 -15.70 -26.07
N SER A 35 -7.14 -14.51 -26.12
CA SER A 35 -6.55 -13.93 -27.31
C SER A 35 -5.42 -12.97 -26.94
N TYR A 36 -4.61 -12.66 -27.94
CA TYR A 36 -3.37 -11.93 -27.76
C TYR A 36 -2.94 -11.24 -29.06
N CYS A 37 -2.09 -10.24 -28.92
CA CYS A 37 -1.32 -9.67 -30.01
C CYS A 37 0.11 -9.36 -29.54
N TYR A 38 0.96 -9.03 -30.50
CA TYR A 38 2.37 -8.81 -30.24
C TYR A 38 2.86 -7.56 -30.97
N ILE A 39 3.62 -6.72 -30.27
CA ILE A 39 4.26 -5.53 -30.85
C ILE A 39 5.68 -5.39 -30.30
N LYS A 40 6.68 -5.41 -31.18
CA LYS A 40 8.11 -5.29 -30.85
C LYS A 40 8.63 -6.34 -29.87
N ASN A 41 8.64 -6.04 -28.57
CA ASN A 41 9.02 -6.90 -27.44
C ASN A 41 7.91 -7.01 -26.39
N ILE A 42 6.68 -6.60 -26.73
CA ILE A 42 5.55 -6.53 -25.82
C ILE A 42 4.51 -7.55 -26.27
N PHE A 43 4.18 -8.48 -25.38
CA PHE A 43 3.11 -9.46 -25.57
C PHE A 43 1.87 -8.97 -24.85
N ILE A 44 0.80 -8.66 -25.59
CA ILE A 44 -0.44 -8.12 -25.05
C ILE A 44 -1.50 -9.21 -25.14
N PHE A 45 -2.27 -9.42 -24.07
CA PHE A 45 -3.22 -10.51 -24.00
C PHE A 45 -4.36 -10.17 -23.06
N GLU A 46 -5.51 -10.82 -23.25
CA GLU A 46 -6.55 -10.81 -22.23
C GLU A 46 -6.62 -12.10 -21.42
N ASN A 47 -6.83 -11.92 -20.11
CA ASN A 47 -7.25 -12.96 -19.19
C ASN A 47 -8.29 -12.38 -18.23
N ASP A 48 -9.26 -13.17 -17.78
CA ASP A 48 -10.22 -12.77 -16.73
C ASP A 48 -10.82 -11.35 -16.86
N SER A 49 -11.16 -10.96 -18.09
CA SER A 49 -11.71 -9.64 -18.43
C SER A 49 -10.77 -8.46 -18.11
N ARG A 50 -9.47 -8.71 -18.18
CA ARG A 50 -8.38 -7.75 -18.04
C ARG A 50 -7.47 -7.81 -19.26
N LEU A 51 -7.06 -6.64 -19.73
CA LEU A 51 -5.98 -6.51 -20.69
C LEU A 51 -4.68 -6.41 -19.90
N ASN A 52 -3.72 -7.23 -20.29
CA ASN A 52 -2.40 -7.24 -19.69
C ASN A 52 -1.35 -7.20 -20.79
N TYR A 53 -0.13 -6.81 -20.43
CA TYR A 53 1.00 -7.04 -21.29
C TYR A 53 2.23 -7.49 -20.52
N ILE A 54 3.08 -8.26 -21.20
CA ILE A 54 4.40 -8.63 -20.73
C ILE A 54 5.45 -7.92 -21.56
N ILE A 55 6.37 -7.25 -20.88
CA ILE A 55 7.60 -6.73 -21.50
C ILE A 55 8.62 -7.87 -21.51
N LEU A 56 9.01 -8.31 -22.72
CA LEU A 56 9.92 -9.41 -22.92
C LEU A 56 11.36 -8.93 -22.88
N GLN A 57 12.01 -9.28 -21.79
CA GLN A 57 13.40 -9.01 -21.48
C GLN A 57 14.00 -10.23 -20.77
N LYS A 58 15.19 -10.10 -20.19
CA LYS A 58 15.84 -11.19 -19.44
C LYS A 58 14.92 -11.73 -18.33
N ASP A 59 14.31 -10.83 -17.57
CA ASP A 59 13.33 -11.10 -16.52
C ASP A 59 11.98 -10.47 -16.93
N PRO A 60 11.07 -11.24 -17.55
CA PRO A 60 9.85 -10.67 -18.09
C PRO A 60 8.97 -10.06 -16.99
N PHE A 61 8.35 -8.92 -17.31
CA PHE A 61 7.52 -8.18 -16.37
C PHE A 61 6.07 -8.14 -16.86
N LEU A 62 5.14 -8.64 -16.05
CA LEU A 62 3.71 -8.57 -16.30
C LEU A 62 3.15 -7.25 -15.75
N TYR A 63 2.39 -6.54 -16.59
CA TYR A 63 1.64 -5.35 -16.21
C TYR A 63 0.16 -5.49 -16.55
N GLU A 64 -0.69 -5.19 -15.58
CA GLU A 64 -2.14 -5.10 -15.76
C GLU A 64 -2.52 -3.73 -16.32
N TYR A 65 -3.00 -3.71 -17.56
CA TYR A 65 -3.35 -2.45 -18.23
C TYR A 65 -4.71 -1.91 -17.78
N GLY A 66 -5.69 -2.80 -17.61
CA GLY A 66 -7.01 -2.44 -17.13
C GLY A 66 -8.08 -3.43 -17.57
N THR A 67 -9.33 -3.06 -17.35
CA THR A 67 -10.49 -3.88 -17.73
C THR A 67 -10.62 -4.00 -19.24
N PHE A 68 -10.98 -5.19 -19.71
CA PHE A 68 -11.13 -5.47 -21.13
C PHE A 68 -12.22 -6.50 -21.36
N ASN A 69 -13.16 -6.16 -22.25
CA ASN A 69 -14.25 -7.03 -22.62
C ASN A 69 -14.20 -7.22 -24.12
N GLY A 70 -13.68 -8.35 -24.58
CA GLY A 70 -13.65 -8.66 -26.01
C GLY A 70 -12.62 -9.72 -26.35
N VAL A 71 -12.40 -9.87 -27.65
CA VAL A 71 -11.35 -10.68 -28.24
C VAL A 71 -10.47 -9.75 -29.07
N ILE A 72 -9.16 -9.75 -28.81
CA ILE A 72 -8.15 -9.03 -29.57
C ILE A 72 -8.14 -9.57 -31.01
N GLY A 73 -8.48 -8.70 -31.97
CA GLY A 73 -8.42 -8.99 -33.41
C GLY A 73 -7.09 -8.59 -34.05
N GLY A 74 -6.36 -7.64 -33.46
CA GLY A 74 -5.06 -7.20 -33.94
C GLY A 74 -4.60 -5.87 -33.33
N ILE A 75 -3.42 -5.42 -33.73
CA ILE A 75 -2.83 -4.15 -33.33
C ILE A 75 -2.22 -3.44 -34.54
N ASP A 76 -2.44 -2.13 -34.65
CA ASP A 76 -1.77 -1.25 -35.62
C ASP A 76 -1.46 0.10 -34.96
N ASN A 77 -0.22 0.59 -35.11
CA ASN A 77 0.23 1.89 -34.56
C ASN A 77 -0.19 2.16 -33.10
N GLY A 78 -0.02 1.16 -32.22
CA GLY A 78 -0.37 1.26 -30.79
C GLY A 78 -1.87 1.19 -30.48
N ILE A 79 -2.70 0.92 -31.49
CA ILE A 79 -4.14 0.80 -31.39
C ILE A 79 -4.52 -0.68 -31.49
N ILE A 80 -5.10 -1.21 -30.41
CA ILE A 80 -5.67 -2.56 -30.38
C ILE A 80 -7.10 -2.48 -30.92
N TYR A 81 -7.39 -3.35 -31.89
CA TYR A 81 -8.73 -3.59 -32.38
C TYR A 81 -9.28 -4.85 -31.72
N ALA A 82 -10.36 -4.70 -30.97
CA ALA A 82 -11.03 -5.79 -30.28
C ALA A 82 -12.45 -5.97 -30.82
N VAL A 83 -12.96 -7.20 -30.78
CA VAL A 83 -14.36 -7.49 -31.07
C VAL A 83 -15.08 -7.78 -29.77
N ALA A 84 -16.10 -6.98 -29.46
CA ALA A 84 -16.92 -7.11 -28.27
C ALA A 84 -18.38 -6.85 -28.65
N ASN A 85 -19.30 -7.71 -28.21
CA ASN A 85 -20.75 -7.55 -28.46
C ASN A 85 -21.09 -7.28 -29.94
N SER A 86 -20.44 -8.00 -30.86
CA SER A 86 -20.60 -7.85 -32.32
C SER A 86 -20.22 -6.47 -32.86
N LYS A 87 -19.44 -5.68 -32.12
CA LYS A 87 -18.88 -4.39 -32.54
C LYS A 87 -17.36 -4.43 -32.44
N VAL A 88 -16.71 -3.60 -33.26
CA VAL A 88 -15.28 -3.35 -33.15
C VAL A 88 -15.07 -2.23 -32.12
N GLU A 89 -14.31 -2.53 -31.08
CA GLU A 89 -13.86 -1.58 -30.07
C GLU A 89 -12.37 -1.28 -30.26
N ILE A 90 -11.97 -0.09 -29.83
CA ILE A 90 -10.62 0.44 -30.05
C ILE A 90 -10.01 0.75 -28.69
N TYR A 91 -8.86 0.15 -28.40
CA TYR A 91 -8.10 0.38 -27.17
C TYR A 91 -6.74 0.95 -27.53
N LYS A 92 -6.45 2.17 -27.08
CA LYS A 92 -5.14 2.79 -27.29
C LYS A 92 -4.21 2.39 -26.17
N ILE A 93 -3.03 1.90 -26.52
CA ILE A 93 -1.95 1.62 -25.58
C ILE A 93 -1.18 2.92 -25.29
N ASP A 94 -0.81 3.11 -24.03
CA ASP A 94 0.08 4.20 -23.63
C ASP A 94 1.54 3.86 -23.95
N GLU A 95 1.94 4.07 -25.21
CA GLU A 95 3.29 3.79 -25.69
C GLU A 95 4.37 4.55 -24.90
N ASP A 96 4.09 5.77 -24.45
CA ASP A 96 5.06 6.56 -23.68
C ASP A 96 5.34 5.92 -22.32
N PHE A 97 4.32 5.36 -21.67
CA PHE A 97 4.52 4.63 -20.42
C PHE A 97 5.30 3.33 -20.64
N ILE A 98 5.03 2.60 -21.73
CA ILE A 98 5.79 1.39 -22.05
C ILE A 98 7.25 1.71 -22.40
N ASN A 99 7.50 2.80 -23.14
CA ASN A 99 8.85 3.27 -23.41
C ASN A 99 9.57 3.63 -22.11
N PHE A 100 8.90 4.32 -21.18
CA PHE A 100 9.42 4.59 -19.85
C PHE A 100 9.81 3.29 -19.10
N GLN A 101 8.96 2.27 -19.09
CA GLN A 101 9.28 0.98 -18.45
C GLN A 101 10.50 0.31 -19.08
N ASN A 102 10.59 0.27 -20.41
CA ASN A 102 11.76 -0.26 -21.12
C ASN A 102 13.05 0.50 -20.74
N HIS A 103 13.01 1.83 -20.67
CA HIS A 103 14.16 2.63 -20.22
C HIS A 103 14.58 2.28 -18.78
N VAL A 104 13.61 2.11 -17.86
CA VAL A 104 13.89 1.70 -16.48
C VAL A 104 14.62 0.36 -16.44
N PHE A 105 14.17 -0.64 -17.21
CA PHE A 105 14.81 -1.94 -17.26
C PHE A 105 16.21 -1.92 -17.88
N ASN A 106 16.45 -1.02 -18.84
CA ASN A 106 17.75 -0.82 -19.46
C ASN A 106 18.69 0.10 -18.65
N ASN A 107 18.27 0.57 -17.47
CA ASN A 107 18.96 1.58 -16.67
C ASN A 107 19.25 2.89 -17.44
N GLU A 108 18.39 3.21 -18.40
CA GLU A 108 18.47 4.43 -19.19
C GLU A 108 17.73 5.57 -18.50
N LYS A 109 18.18 6.81 -18.72
CA LYS A 109 17.47 7.99 -18.23
C LYS A 109 16.24 8.25 -19.10
N CYS A 110 15.10 8.48 -18.46
CA CYS A 110 13.85 8.82 -19.14
C CYS A 110 13.13 9.93 -18.36
N GLU A 111 12.54 10.88 -19.08
CA GLU A 111 11.73 11.93 -18.49
C GLU A 111 10.33 11.40 -18.16
N ILE A 112 9.85 11.70 -16.95
CA ILE A 112 8.55 11.22 -16.47
C ILE A 112 7.49 12.26 -16.79
N GLN A 113 6.57 11.90 -17.69
CA GLN A 113 5.45 12.76 -18.04
C GLN A 113 4.37 12.73 -16.95
N GLU A 114 3.73 13.87 -16.72
CA GLU A 114 2.68 14.01 -15.69
C GLU A 114 1.55 12.99 -15.87
N LYS A 115 1.14 12.74 -17.12
CA LYS A 115 0.00 11.87 -17.48
C LYS A 115 0.10 10.43 -16.95
N PHE A 116 1.31 9.96 -16.67
CA PHE A 116 1.55 8.61 -16.17
C PHE A 116 2.35 8.58 -14.88
N ARG A 117 2.62 9.73 -14.23
CA ARG A 117 3.45 9.79 -13.02
C ARG A 117 2.99 8.85 -11.92
N LEU A 118 1.68 8.78 -11.64
CA LEU A 118 1.14 7.86 -10.63
C LEU A 118 1.40 6.39 -11.01
N ARG A 119 1.24 6.02 -12.28
CA ARG A 119 1.56 4.67 -12.77
C ARG A 119 3.07 4.39 -12.70
N ALA A 120 3.91 5.38 -12.95
CA ALA A 120 5.36 5.27 -12.78
C ALA A 120 5.77 5.04 -11.32
N ILE A 121 5.11 5.71 -10.37
CA ILE A 121 5.32 5.47 -8.92
C ILE A 121 4.98 4.02 -8.58
N SER A 122 3.77 3.56 -8.93
CA SER A 122 3.34 2.18 -8.68
C SER A 122 4.25 1.15 -9.34
N PHE A 123 4.76 1.44 -10.55
CA PHE A 123 5.72 0.59 -11.23
C PHE A 123 7.05 0.52 -10.49
N TYR A 124 7.61 1.65 -10.04
CA TYR A 124 8.82 1.62 -9.21
C TYR A 124 8.62 0.87 -7.88
N GLU A 125 7.48 1.05 -7.21
CA GLU A 125 7.14 0.28 -6.00
C GLU A 125 7.09 -1.23 -6.30
N SER A 126 6.52 -1.65 -7.44
CA SER A 126 6.45 -3.06 -7.84
C SER A 126 7.83 -3.69 -8.08
N LEU A 127 8.83 -2.87 -8.42
CA LEU A 127 10.22 -3.26 -8.59
C LEU A 127 11.06 -3.08 -7.32
N ASN A 128 10.43 -2.72 -6.18
CA ASN A 128 11.09 -2.35 -4.93
C ASN A 128 12.06 -1.15 -5.06
N MET A 129 11.89 -0.30 -6.07
CA MET A 129 12.71 0.90 -6.31
C MET A 129 12.13 2.13 -5.61
N ASN A 130 11.94 2.03 -4.29
CA ASN A 130 11.18 3.02 -3.52
C ASN A 130 11.83 4.42 -3.51
N ASP A 131 13.16 4.51 -3.60
CA ASP A 131 13.84 5.80 -3.68
C ASP A 131 13.49 6.58 -4.95
N LYS A 132 13.42 5.89 -6.10
CA LYS A 132 12.96 6.49 -7.36
C LYS A 132 11.48 6.87 -7.29
N ALA A 133 10.67 6.04 -6.64
CA ALA A 133 9.25 6.34 -6.41
C ALA A 133 9.07 7.63 -5.57
N LEU A 134 9.89 7.82 -4.54
CA LEU A 134 9.87 9.01 -3.67
C LEU A 134 10.34 10.28 -4.40
N GLU A 135 11.36 10.17 -5.24
CA GLU A 135 11.91 11.29 -6.03
C GLU A 135 10.84 11.94 -6.91
N ILE A 136 9.98 11.12 -7.52
CA ILE A 136 8.99 11.55 -8.50
C ILE A 136 7.62 11.82 -7.87
N CYS A 137 7.43 11.41 -6.62
CA CYS A 137 6.17 11.59 -5.92
C CYS A 137 6.05 13.03 -5.41
N ASN A 138 4.97 13.72 -5.77
CA ASN A 138 4.71 15.08 -5.29
C ASN A 138 3.64 15.15 -4.20
N ASN A 139 2.86 14.07 -4.02
CA ASN A 139 1.80 14.01 -3.03
C ASN A 139 2.36 13.55 -1.68
N LYS A 140 2.16 14.34 -0.61
CA LYS A 140 2.66 14.03 0.73
C LYS A 140 2.09 12.74 1.32
N ASN A 141 0.79 12.49 1.15
CA ASN A 141 0.15 11.27 1.66
C ASN A 141 0.72 10.03 0.97
N LEU A 142 0.95 10.10 -0.34
CA LEU A 142 1.56 9.00 -1.07
C LEU A 142 3.04 8.81 -0.69
N LYS A 143 3.81 9.90 -0.47
CA LYS A 143 5.18 9.81 0.08
C LYS A 143 5.19 9.08 1.42
N PHE A 144 4.29 9.44 2.33
CA PHE A 144 4.14 8.77 3.62
C PHE A 144 3.94 7.25 3.43
N GLU A 145 3.00 6.84 2.56
CA GLU A 145 2.75 5.42 2.31
C GLU A 145 3.97 4.68 1.73
N ILE A 146 4.70 5.30 0.79
CA ILE A 146 5.92 4.72 0.23
C ILE A 146 7.01 4.57 1.32
N LEU A 147 7.21 5.58 2.17
CA LEU A 147 8.18 5.54 3.28
C LEU A 147 7.84 4.44 4.29
N VAL A 148 6.55 4.32 4.64
CA VAL A 148 6.05 3.26 5.53
C VAL A 148 6.32 1.88 4.94
N LYS A 149 5.97 1.64 3.68
CA LYS A 149 6.25 0.36 2.99
C LYS A 149 7.75 0.04 2.94
N SER A 150 8.57 1.08 2.81
CA SER A 150 10.03 0.99 2.78
C SER A 150 10.67 0.86 4.17
N LYS A 151 9.86 0.79 5.24
CA LYS A 151 10.30 0.76 6.65
C LYS A 151 11.17 1.94 7.08
N LYS A 152 11.10 3.07 6.35
CA LYS A 152 11.78 4.33 6.69
C LYS A 152 10.90 5.15 7.65
N LEU A 153 10.64 4.59 8.83
CA LEU A 153 9.61 5.10 9.74
C LEU A 153 9.91 6.52 10.27
N ASN A 154 11.17 6.82 10.56
CA ASN A 154 11.58 8.15 11.03
C ASN A 154 11.35 9.22 9.96
N GLU A 155 11.70 8.94 8.71
CA GLU A 155 11.40 9.84 7.59
C GLU A 155 9.88 9.95 7.37
N ALA A 156 9.13 8.84 7.50
CA ALA A 156 7.68 8.85 7.38
C ALA A 156 7.01 9.77 8.42
N PHE A 157 7.58 9.85 9.63
CA PHE A 157 7.07 10.71 10.70
C PHE A 157 7.00 12.19 10.30
N GLU A 158 7.95 12.67 9.50
CA GLU A 158 7.99 14.06 9.02
C GLU A 158 6.80 14.42 8.11
N TYR A 159 6.14 13.41 7.53
CA TYR A 159 4.99 13.57 6.64
C TYR A 159 3.64 13.31 7.33
N CYS A 160 3.62 13.02 8.63
CA CYS A 160 2.39 12.79 9.38
C CYS A 160 1.60 14.10 9.60
N GLU A 161 0.44 14.22 8.95
CA GLU A 161 -0.44 15.40 9.08
C GLU A 161 -1.79 15.07 9.74
N THR A 162 -2.17 13.79 9.81
CA THR A 162 -3.48 13.36 10.29
C THR A 162 -3.38 12.39 11.47
N PRO A 163 -4.39 12.33 12.37
CA PRO A 163 -4.42 11.35 13.45
C PRO A 163 -4.25 9.91 12.96
N TYR A 164 -4.88 9.55 11.84
CA TYR A 164 -4.76 8.22 11.24
C TYR A 164 -3.31 7.85 10.87
N MET A 165 -2.57 8.79 10.26
CA MET A 165 -1.16 8.57 9.92
C MET A 165 -0.31 8.36 11.18
N TYR A 166 -0.52 9.20 12.19
CA TYR A 166 0.14 9.04 13.48
C TYR A 166 -0.19 7.70 14.13
N GLU A 167 -1.44 7.25 14.15
CA GLU A 167 -1.80 5.93 14.71
C GLU A 167 -1.11 4.79 13.95
N LYS A 168 -1.20 4.79 12.62
CA LYS A 168 -0.57 3.77 11.78
C LYS A 168 0.94 3.70 12.03
N LEU A 169 1.60 4.85 12.08
CA LEU A 169 3.04 4.91 12.32
C LEU A 169 3.40 4.54 13.77
N GLY A 170 2.57 4.91 14.74
CA GLY A 170 2.72 4.55 16.15
C GLY A 170 2.67 3.04 16.37
N GLU A 171 1.75 2.33 15.72
CA GLU A 171 1.69 0.86 15.77
C GLU A 171 2.95 0.22 15.15
N LEU A 172 3.50 0.80 14.08
CA LEU A 172 4.73 0.32 13.45
C LEU A 172 5.94 0.51 14.35
N PHE A 173 6.12 1.69 14.94
CA PHE A 173 7.18 1.93 15.93
C PHE A 173 7.05 1.01 17.14
N PHE A 174 5.83 0.82 17.64
CA PHE A 174 5.56 -0.09 18.73
C PHE A 174 5.99 -1.53 18.40
N SER A 175 5.70 -2.00 17.17
CA SER A 175 6.05 -3.35 16.73
C SER A 175 7.56 -3.63 16.66
N ILE A 176 8.38 -2.58 16.56
CA ILE A 176 9.85 -2.67 16.58
C ILE A 176 10.45 -2.26 17.94
N ASN A 177 9.61 -2.16 18.98
CA ASN A 177 9.97 -1.75 20.34
C ASN A 177 10.55 -0.33 20.46
N ASP A 178 10.29 0.54 19.48
CA ASP A 178 10.60 1.96 19.57
C ASP A 178 9.47 2.69 20.30
N TYR A 179 9.45 2.51 21.62
CA TYR A 179 8.37 3.01 22.46
C TYR A 179 8.38 4.54 22.60
N ASP A 180 9.53 5.20 22.42
CA ASP A 180 9.62 6.66 22.50
C ASP A 180 8.90 7.30 21.30
N ASN A 181 9.17 6.84 20.08
CA ASN A 181 8.47 7.32 18.89
C ASN A 181 7.00 6.86 18.82
N ALA A 182 6.71 5.64 19.29
CA ALA A 182 5.33 5.17 19.39
C ALA A 182 4.49 6.05 20.33
N ALA A 183 5.03 6.41 21.50
CA ALA A 183 4.36 7.30 22.45
C ALA A 183 4.09 8.67 21.83
N LEU A 184 5.07 9.26 21.15
CA LEU A 184 4.91 10.55 20.47
C LEU A 184 3.81 10.48 19.39
N CYS A 185 3.78 9.40 18.61
CA CYS A 185 2.75 9.17 17.61
C CYS A 185 1.34 9.09 18.23
N PHE A 186 1.13 8.25 19.25
CA PHE A 186 -0.17 8.11 19.89
C PHE A 186 -0.62 9.36 20.64
N TYR A 187 0.34 10.14 21.15
CA TYR A 187 0.08 11.45 21.70
C TYR A 187 -0.44 12.44 20.64
N ASN A 188 0.22 12.50 19.47
CA ASN A 188 -0.18 13.37 18.38
C ASN A 188 -1.53 12.96 17.77
N SER A 189 -1.83 11.66 17.70
CA SER A 189 -3.15 11.18 17.27
C SER A 189 -4.24 11.34 18.32
N LYS A 190 -3.89 11.68 19.56
CA LYS A 190 -4.79 11.72 20.73
C LYS A 190 -5.41 10.36 21.05
N ASN A 191 -4.72 9.27 20.70
CA ASN A 191 -5.14 7.92 21.07
C ASN A 191 -4.66 7.58 22.48
N TRP A 192 -5.38 8.09 23.48
CA TRP A 192 -4.97 8.00 24.88
C TRP A 192 -4.90 6.57 25.42
N LYS A 193 -5.71 5.64 24.89
CA LYS A 193 -5.65 4.23 25.29
C LYS A 193 -4.35 3.57 24.81
N ARG A 194 -4.00 3.78 23.54
CA ARG A 194 -2.73 3.28 22.99
C ARG A 194 -1.54 3.91 23.71
N LEU A 195 -1.58 5.24 23.90
CA LEU A 195 -0.54 5.95 24.64
C LEU A 195 -0.38 5.42 26.07
N PHE A 196 -1.49 5.15 26.78
CA PHE A 196 -1.47 4.52 28.10
C PHE A 196 -0.71 3.20 28.08
N HIS A 197 -1.00 2.32 27.13
CA HIS A 197 -0.30 1.04 27.03
C HIS A 197 1.21 1.20 26.82
N VAL A 198 1.62 2.14 25.97
CA VAL A 198 3.05 2.44 25.75
C VAL A 198 3.70 2.99 27.01
N ASP A 199 3.08 3.98 27.66
CA ASP A 199 3.61 4.61 28.87
C ASP A 199 3.64 3.69 30.08
N MET A 200 2.79 2.67 30.13
CA MET A 200 2.83 1.63 31.16
C MET A 200 4.07 0.73 31.05
N ILE A 201 4.63 0.60 29.85
CA ILE A 201 5.82 -0.21 29.53
C ILE A 201 7.10 0.65 29.58
N ASN A 202 7.03 1.90 29.13
CA ASN A 202 8.18 2.79 28.94
C ASN A 202 8.27 3.90 30.04
N LYS A 203 9.08 4.95 29.80
CA LYS A 203 9.44 6.05 30.71
C LYS A 203 8.29 6.93 31.22
N LYS A 204 7.02 6.54 31.05
CA LYS A 204 5.83 7.28 31.49
C LYS A 204 5.79 8.75 31.03
N ASN A 205 6.33 9.05 29.85
CA ASN A 205 6.58 10.42 29.40
C ASN A 205 5.30 11.26 29.34
N TYR A 206 4.15 10.64 29.06
CA TYR A 206 2.88 11.33 28.89
C TYR A 206 1.80 10.85 29.86
N LEU A 207 2.14 10.04 30.88
CA LEU A 207 1.15 9.29 31.64
C LEU A 207 0.20 10.20 32.44
N ASN A 208 0.70 11.31 33.00
CA ASN A 208 -0.13 12.34 33.65
C ASN A 208 -1.21 12.88 32.69
N LYS A 209 -0.78 13.35 31.52
CA LYS A 209 -1.67 13.92 30.51
C LYS A 209 -2.62 12.86 29.94
N THR A 210 -2.16 11.64 29.81
CA THR A 210 -2.97 10.48 29.40
C THR A 210 -4.07 10.21 30.41
N ALA A 211 -3.76 10.17 31.71
CA ALA A 211 -4.74 9.97 32.78
C ALA A 211 -5.85 11.02 32.77
N GLU A 212 -5.48 12.30 32.64
CA GLU A 212 -6.44 13.42 32.57
C GLU A 212 -7.38 13.30 31.37
N ASN A 213 -6.85 12.97 30.19
CA ASN A 213 -7.67 12.88 28.99
C ASN A 213 -8.55 11.62 28.98
N LEU A 214 -8.07 10.49 29.51
CA LEU A 214 -8.89 9.31 29.72
C LEU A 214 -10.06 9.59 30.66
N TYR A 215 -9.82 10.34 31.75
CA TYR A 215 -10.87 10.77 32.65
C TYR A 215 -11.92 11.64 31.93
N LYS A 216 -11.47 12.67 31.19
CA LYS A 216 -12.35 13.57 30.42
C LYS A 216 -13.17 12.83 29.37
N ASN A 217 -12.60 11.77 28.77
CA ASN A 217 -13.28 10.94 27.78
C ASN A 217 -14.23 9.89 28.39
N GLY A 218 -14.31 9.80 29.73
CA GLY A 218 -15.15 8.81 30.42
C GLY A 218 -14.53 7.41 30.52
N ASP A 219 -13.26 7.24 30.14
CA ASP A 219 -12.52 5.97 30.26
C ASP A 219 -11.99 5.77 31.69
N LEU A 220 -12.89 5.77 32.67
CA LEU A 220 -12.58 5.86 34.10
C LEU A 220 -11.64 4.75 34.61
N ASN A 221 -11.78 3.52 34.10
CA ASN A 221 -10.90 2.41 34.48
C ASN A 221 -9.45 2.65 34.05
N TYR A 222 -9.24 3.16 32.83
CA TYR A 222 -7.90 3.50 32.34
C TYR A 222 -7.33 4.69 33.11
N ALA A 223 -8.15 5.72 33.35
CA ALA A 223 -7.75 6.87 34.15
C ALA A 223 -7.32 6.46 35.57
N PHE A 224 -8.11 5.61 36.23
CA PHE A 224 -7.79 5.07 37.55
C PHE A 224 -6.45 4.35 37.56
N LEU A 225 -6.22 3.43 36.60
CA LEU A 225 -4.95 2.71 36.51
C LEU A 225 -3.76 3.63 36.24
N ALA A 226 -3.94 4.66 35.42
CA ALA A 226 -2.91 5.65 35.14
C ALA A 226 -2.56 6.46 36.40
N TYR A 227 -3.56 7.01 37.11
CA TYR A 227 -3.33 7.73 38.37
C TYR A 227 -2.71 6.83 39.45
N MET A 228 -3.13 5.56 39.53
CA MET A 228 -2.51 4.57 40.43
C MET A 228 -1.02 4.42 40.14
N LYS A 229 -0.64 4.33 38.86
CA LYS A 229 0.76 4.19 38.43
C LYS A 229 1.59 5.47 38.65
N LEU A 230 0.93 6.62 38.72
CA LEU A 230 1.50 7.92 39.07
C LEU A 230 1.57 8.15 40.58
N ASN A 231 0.97 7.27 41.38
CA ASN A 231 0.77 7.42 42.83
C ASN A 231 -0.10 8.65 43.19
N ASP A 232 -0.95 9.11 42.27
CA ASP A 232 -1.95 10.15 42.55
C ASP A 232 -3.19 9.52 43.19
N TYR A 233 -3.05 9.17 44.47
CA TYR A 233 -4.10 8.47 45.19
C TYR A 233 -5.32 9.36 45.45
N GLU A 234 -5.17 10.68 45.46
CA GLU A 234 -6.29 11.62 45.59
C GLU A 234 -7.23 11.49 44.39
N LYS A 235 -6.68 11.54 43.17
CA LYS A 235 -7.45 11.31 41.94
C LYS A 235 -8.07 9.92 41.86
N CYS A 236 -7.34 8.89 42.30
CA CYS A 236 -7.88 7.55 42.43
C CYS A 236 -9.07 7.48 43.41
N GLY A 237 -8.99 8.20 44.53
CA GLY A 237 -10.06 8.31 45.50
C GLY A 237 -11.29 8.98 44.93
N GLU A 238 -11.13 10.11 44.23
CA GLU A 238 -12.19 10.82 43.51
C GLU A 238 -12.95 9.89 42.56
N LEU A 239 -12.22 9.12 41.74
CA LEU A 239 -12.80 8.16 40.79
C LEU A 239 -13.59 7.03 41.45
N LEU A 240 -13.28 6.71 42.71
CA LEU A 240 -13.91 5.64 43.44
C LEU A 240 -15.04 6.10 44.36
N GLN A 241 -15.29 7.41 44.54
CA GLN A 241 -16.17 7.95 45.59
C GLN A 241 -17.54 7.28 45.68
N GLU A 242 -18.15 6.95 44.54
CA GLU A 242 -19.48 6.33 44.47
C GLU A 242 -19.44 4.79 44.46
N SER A 243 -18.24 4.20 44.47
CA SER A 243 -18.06 2.76 44.46
C SER A 243 -18.03 2.17 45.87
N LYS A 244 -18.44 0.90 45.97
CA LYS A 244 -18.29 0.11 47.21
C LYS A 244 -16.83 -0.04 47.68
N PHE A 245 -15.86 0.28 46.84
CA PHE A 245 -14.43 0.13 47.13
C PHE A 245 -13.80 1.37 47.75
N TYR A 246 -14.47 2.54 47.73
CA TYR A 246 -13.92 3.80 48.23
C TYR A 246 -13.42 3.70 49.67
N ASN A 247 -14.25 3.15 50.57
CA ASN A 247 -13.92 3.05 51.99
C ASN A 247 -12.68 2.19 52.25
N ILE A 248 -12.47 1.15 51.45
CA ILE A 248 -11.29 0.28 51.55
C ILE A 248 -10.07 1.03 50.99
N PHE A 249 -10.22 1.68 49.84
CA PHE A 249 -9.15 2.45 49.21
C PHE A 249 -8.66 3.60 50.09
N LYS A 250 -9.59 4.41 50.63
CA LYS A 250 -9.31 5.54 51.52
C LYS A 250 -8.49 5.11 52.74
N LYS A 251 -8.88 4.01 53.40
CA LYS A 251 -8.13 3.47 54.55
C LYS A 251 -6.70 3.04 54.19
N THR A 252 -6.49 2.57 52.97
CA THR A 252 -5.21 1.98 52.54
C THR A 252 -4.23 3.03 52.02
N PHE A 253 -4.72 4.00 51.25
CA PHE A 253 -3.87 4.91 50.45
C PHE A 253 -4.01 6.40 50.80
N LEU A 254 -5.13 6.84 51.39
CA LEU A 254 -5.39 8.27 51.66
C LEU A 254 -5.25 8.67 53.12
N ASN A 255 -5.47 7.76 54.06
CA ASN A 255 -5.40 8.03 55.50
C ASN A 255 -3.99 7.78 56.08
N LYS A 256 -2.91 8.07 55.34
CA LYS A 256 -1.53 7.96 55.84
C LYS A 256 -0.98 9.29 56.30
#